data_AF-A0A9D2CPU3-F1
#
_entry.id   AF-A0A9D2CPU3-F1
#
_cell.length_a   1.000
_cell.length_b   1.000
_cell.length_c   1.000
_cell.angle_alpha   90.00
_cell.angle_beta   90.00
_cell.angle_gamma   90.00
#
_symmetry.space_group_name_H-M   'P 1'
#
loop_
_entity.id
_entity.type
_entity.pdbx_description
1 polymer ?
#
loop_
_entity_poly.entity_id
_entity_poly.type
_entity_poly.pdbx_seq_one_letter_code
_entity_poly.pdbx_strand_id
1 'polypeptide(L)'
;MNSATQILLVIASFILAISVLVGLILISTSLFQIKGLLKTKNKLLIQTNRPYVICRRINKQTVEIRNVGNTPATIDNIQSDNLDLSYLNQKDIFAGQFFTYPIDQNQDLNISISYRDQINQFRDKFSI
;
A
#
# COMPACT_ATOMS: atom_id res chain seq x y z
N MET A 1 62.74 18.11 -14.32
CA MET A 1 61.75 17.02 -14.50
C MET A 1 61.94 16.49 -15.91
N ASN A 2 62.17 15.19 -16.11
CA ASN A 2 62.42 14.63 -17.44
C ASN A 2 61.11 14.60 -18.25
N SER A 3 61.16 14.90 -19.55
CA SER A 3 60.03 14.82 -20.48
C SER A 3 59.30 13.48 -20.40
N ALA A 4 60.02 12.37 -20.18
CA ALA A 4 59.42 11.06 -19.97
C ALA A 4 58.49 11.00 -18.73
N THR A 5 58.88 11.66 -17.63
CA THR A 5 58.07 11.73 -16.41
C THR A 5 56.83 12.60 -16.61
N GLN A 6 56.92 13.69 -17.38
CA GLN A 6 55.77 14.54 -17.73
C GLN A 6 54.76 13.77 -18.58
N ILE A 7 55.21 13.05 -19.61
CA ILE A 7 54.35 12.26 -20.49
C ILE A 7 53.62 11.17 -19.68
N LEU A 8 54.34 10.48 -18.80
CA LEU A 8 53.75 9.42 -17.96
C LEU A 8 52.67 9.98 -17.02
N LEU A 9 52.89 11.15 -16.43
CA LEU A 9 51.95 11.79 -15.52
C LEU A 9 50.69 12.27 -16.27
N VAL A 10 50.83 12.75 -17.50
CA VAL A 10 49.68 13.10 -18.37
C VAL A 10 48.85 11.86 -18.70
N ILE A 11 49.47 10.75 -19.12
CA ILE A 11 48.75 9.51 -19.44
C ILE A 11 48.02 8.98 -18.20
N ALA A 12 48.67 8.96 -17.03
CA ALA A 12 48.06 8.54 -15.78
C ALA A 12 46.85 9.42 -15.40
N SER A 13 46.96 10.75 -15.58
CA SER A 13 45.84 11.66 -15.34
C SER A 13 44.64 11.39 -16.25
N PHE A 14 44.90 11.02 -17.51
CA PHE A 14 43.86 10.69 -18.49
C PHE A 14 43.13 9.38 -18.11
N ILE A 15 43.88 8.36 -17.69
CA ILE A 15 43.33 7.08 -17.23
C ILE A 15 42.47 7.29 -15.97
N LEU A 16 42.95 8.10 -15.01
CA LEU A 16 42.18 8.44 -13.81
C LEU A 16 40.87 9.17 -14.17
N ALA A 17 40.94 10.16 -15.07
CA ALA A 17 39.75 10.89 -15.50
C ALA A 17 38.71 9.98 -16.16
N ILE A 18 39.13 9.09 -17.05
CA ILE A 18 38.23 8.12 -17.71
C ILE A 18 37.64 7.14 -16.67
N SER A 19 38.46 6.66 -15.74
CA SER A 19 38.00 5.73 -14.70
C SER A 19 36.94 6.36 -13.80
N VAL A 20 37.12 7.62 -13.40
CA VAL A 20 36.13 8.38 -12.61
C VAL A 20 34.85 8.60 -13.43
N LEU A 21 34.97 8.95 -14.71
CA LEU A 21 33.81 9.14 -15.59
C LEU A 21 32.97 7.86 -15.69
N VAL A 22 33.62 6.72 -15.95
CA VAL A 22 32.96 5.41 -16.03
C VAL A 22 32.32 5.05 -14.69
N GLY A 23 33.02 5.28 -13.57
CA GLY A 23 32.48 5.07 -12.23
C GLY A 23 31.21 5.87 -11.97
N LEU A 24 31.18 7.16 -12.33
CA LEU A 24 29.99 8.01 -12.19
C LEU A 24 28.82 7.52 -13.02
N ILE A 25 29.06 7.07 -14.25
CA ILE A 25 28.01 6.52 -15.13
C ILE A 25 27.42 5.24 -14.51
N LEU A 26 28.26 4.32 -14.03
CA LEU A 26 27.81 3.06 -13.41
C LEU A 26 27.03 3.30 -12.12
N ILE A 27 27.46 4.25 -11.28
CA ILE A 27 26.74 4.62 -10.06
C ILE A 27 25.38 5.24 -10.41
N SER A 28 25.36 6.19 -11.36
CA SER A 28 24.14 6.89 -11.76
C SER A 28 23.10 5.93 -12.33
N THR A 29 23.49 5.06 -13.26
CA THR A 29 22.58 4.06 -13.86
C THR A 29 22.02 3.10 -12.80
N SER A 30 22.86 2.66 -11.86
CA SER A 30 22.45 1.81 -10.74
C SER A 30 21.44 2.51 -9.84
N LEU A 31 21.65 3.79 -9.50
CA LEU A 31 20.72 4.59 -8.70
C LEU A 31 19.35 4.75 -9.38
N PHE A 32 19.33 5.00 -10.69
CA PHE A 32 18.08 5.08 -11.45
C PHE A 32 17.32 3.74 -11.45
N GLN A 33 18.03 2.63 -11.62
CA GLN A 33 17.42 1.29 -11.56
C GLN A 33 16.85 0.99 -10.17
N ILE A 34 17.60 1.28 -9.09
CA ILE A 34 17.14 1.09 -7.71
C ILE A 34 15.88 1.92 -7.46
N LYS A 35 15.85 3.19 -7.86
CA LYS A 35 14.66 4.04 -7.72
C LYS A 35 13.45 3.44 -8.46
N GLY A 36 13.65 2.95 -9.67
CA GLY A 36 12.60 2.28 -10.45
C GLY A 36 12.07 1.03 -9.75
N LEU A 37 12.97 0.17 -9.27
CA LEU A 37 12.63 -1.06 -8.54
C LEU A 37 11.87 -0.75 -7.25
N LEU A 38 12.34 0.21 -6.45
CA LEU A 38 11.67 0.64 -5.22
C LEU A 38 10.24 1.11 -5.49
N LYS A 39 10.04 1.91 -6.54
CA LYS A 39 8.69 2.36 -6.93
C LYS A 39 7.77 1.19 -7.25
N THR A 40 8.25 0.22 -8.04
CA THR A 40 7.46 -0.97 -8.42
C THR A 40 7.18 -1.85 -7.21
N LYS A 41 8.18 -2.11 -6.36
CA LYS A 41 8.01 -2.93 -5.15
C LYS A 41 7.05 -2.28 -4.16
N ASN A 42 7.13 -0.97 -3.97
CA ASN A 42 6.21 -0.25 -3.10
C ASN A 42 4.77 -0.31 -3.65
N LYS A 43 4.58 -0.15 -4.97
CA LYS A 43 3.26 -0.33 -5.59
C LYS A 43 2.70 -1.73 -5.36
N LEU A 44 3.52 -2.77 -5.52
CA LEU A 44 3.10 -4.15 -5.26
C LEU A 44 2.76 -4.37 -3.79
N LEU A 45 3.57 -3.86 -2.85
CA LEU A 45 3.29 -3.96 -1.42
C LEU A 45 1.95 -3.31 -1.06
N ILE A 46 1.67 -2.12 -1.60
CA ILE A 46 0.37 -1.46 -1.39
C ILE A 46 -0.77 -2.32 -1.94
N GLN A 47 -0.60 -2.95 -3.10
CA GLN A 47 -1.64 -3.80 -3.68
C GLN A 47 -1.87 -5.10 -2.90
N THR A 48 -0.80 -5.75 -2.41
CA THR A 48 -0.89 -7.02 -1.69
C THR A 48 -1.28 -6.85 -0.22
N ASN A 49 -0.90 -5.73 0.40
CA ASN A 49 -1.11 -5.46 1.81
C ASN A 49 -2.28 -4.52 2.07
N ARG A 50 -3.11 -4.25 1.05
CA ARG A 50 -4.33 -3.47 1.25
C ARG A 50 -5.36 -4.27 2.05
N PRO A 51 -5.93 -3.71 3.12
CA PRO A 51 -7.13 -4.27 3.71
C PRO A 51 -8.33 -4.09 2.78
N TYR A 52 -9.15 -5.12 2.68
CA TYR A 52 -10.37 -5.11 1.88
C TYR A 52 -11.54 -5.45 2.79
N VAL A 53 -12.21 -4.43 3.28
CA VAL A 53 -13.44 -4.61 4.07
C VAL A 53 -14.60 -4.73 3.09
N ILE A 54 -15.33 -5.83 3.16
CA ILE A 54 -16.54 -6.04 2.38
C ILE A 54 -17.73 -6.09 3.31
N CYS A 55 -18.88 -5.62 2.82
CA CYS A 55 -20.15 -5.79 3.48
C CYS A 55 -21.09 -6.55 2.53
N ARG A 56 -21.67 -7.65 3.00
CA ARG A 56 -22.57 -8.50 2.21
C ARG A 56 -23.72 -9.05 3.04
N ARG A 57 -24.86 -9.26 2.39
CA ARG A 57 -26.00 -9.96 2.99
C ARG A 57 -25.78 -11.47 2.90
N ILE A 58 -25.77 -12.16 4.04
CA ILE A 58 -25.67 -13.63 4.07
C ILE A 58 -27.06 -14.24 3.85
N ASN A 59 -28.05 -13.76 4.60
CA ASN A 59 -29.45 -14.20 4.52
C ASN A 59 -30.39 -12.98 4.52
N LYS A 60 -31.70 -13.19 4.35
CA LYS A 60 -32.72 -12.13 4.38
C LYS A 60 -32.76 -11.29 5.67
N GLN A 61 -32.08 -11.75 6.72
CA GLN A 61 -32.08 -11.14 8.06
C GLN A 61 -30.66 -10.92 8.61
N THR A 62 -29.60 -11.15 7.83
CA THR A 62 -28.23 -11.01 8.35
C THR A 62 -27.27 -10.39 7.35
N VAL A 63 -26.48 -9.43 7.85
CA VAL A 63 -25.39 -8.78 7.13
C VAL A 63 -24.07 -9.15 7.77
N GLU A 64 -23.06 -9.37 6.94
CA GLU A 64 -21.70 -9.65 7.35
C GLU A 64 -20.77 -8.53 6.89
N ILE A 65 -19.95 -8.03 7.82
CA ILE A 65 -18.80 -7.18 7.54
C ILE A 65 -17.56 -8.03 7.73
N ARG A 66 -16.76 -8.20 6.68
CA ARG A 66 -15.59 -9.08 6.69
C ARG A 66 -14.39 -8.37 6.09
N ASN A 67 -13.21 -8.59 6.67
CA ASN A 67 -11.96 -8.23 6.01
C ASN A 67 -11.47 -9.42 5.17
N VAL A 68 -11.52 -9.29 3.85
CA VAL A 68 -10.98 -10.26 2.89
C VAL A 68 -9.57 -9.91 2.43
N GLY A 69 -9.01 -8.80 2.91
CA GLY A 69 -7.62 -8.44 2.67
C GLY A 69 -6.65 -9.26 3.52
N ASN A 70 -5.36 -9.15 3.20
CA ASN A 70 -4.29 -9.88 3.88
C ASN A 70 -3.75 -9.15 5.12
N THR A 71 -4.26 -7.96 5.42
CA THR A 71 -3.79 -7.10 6.51
C THR A 71 -4.96 -6.66 7.38
N PRO A 72 -4.72 -6.41 8.67
CA PRO A 72 -5.75 -5.86 9.55
C PRO A 72 -6.17 -4.46 9.09
N ALA A 73 -7.44 -4.16 9.30
CA ALA A 73 -8.00 -2.83 9.07
C ALA A 73 -8.53 -2.27 10.39
N THR A 74 -8.25 -1.02 10.69
CA THR A 74 -8.94 -0.30 11.78
C THR A 74 -10.14 0.41 11.18
N ILE A 75 -11.33 0.12 11.68
CA ILE A 75 -12.57 0.79 11.25
C ILE A 75 -12.60 2.16 11.90
N ASP A 76 -12.46 3.23 11.12
CA ASP A 76 -12.50 4.59 11.67
C ASP A 76 -13.94 5.03 11.94
N ASN A 77 -14.84 4.75 10.98
CA ASN A 77 -16.24 5.15 11.04
C ASN A 77 -17.12 4.26 10.16
N ILE A 78 -18.27 3.84 10.69
CA ILE A 78 -19.33 3.19 9.93
C ILE A 78 -20.60 4.03 9.99
N GLN A 79 -21.14 4.33 8.81
CA GLN A 79 -22.43 4.99 8.64
C GLN A 79 -23.39 4.03 7.97
N SER A 80 -24.60 3.93 8.50
CA SER A 80 -25.69 3.14 7.96
C SER A 80 -27.00 3.87 8.22
N ASP A 81 -27.91 3.84 7.25
CA ASP A 81 -29.18 4.60 7.33
C ASP A 81 -30.13 4.03 8.38
N ASN A 82 -30.14 2.71 8.57
CA ASN A 82 -31.15 2.00 9.36
C ASN A 82 -30.58 1.02 10.41
N LEU A 83 -29.27 1.02 10.62
CA LEU A 83 -28.60 0.10 11.56
C LEU A 83 -27.50 0.84 12.34
N ASP A 84 -27.57 0.81 13.66
CA ASP A 84 -26.49 1.36 14.49
C ASP A 84 -25.31 0.37 14.53
N LEU A 85 -24.23 0.73 13.84
CA LEU A 85 -22.96 -0.01 13.79
C LEU A 85 -21.83 0.73 14.52
N SER A 86 -22.16 1.75 15.33
CA SER A 86 -21.17 2.62 15.97
C SER A 86 -20.19 1.92 16.90
N TYR A 87 -20.57 0.77 17.49
CA TYR A 87 -19.69 -0.04 18.35
C TYR A 87 -18.52 -0.72 17.59
N LEU A 88 -18.55 -0.72 16.25
CA LEU A 88 -17.42 -1.13 15.42
C LEU A 88 -16.41 -0.01 15.18
N ASN A 89 -16.76 1.24 15.51
CA ASN A 89 -15.85 2.36 15.36
C ASN A 89 -14.62 2.15 16.26
N GLN A 90 -13.44 2.44 15.71
CA GLN A 90 -12.12 2.23 16.30
C GLN A 90 -11.77 0.77 16.60
N LYS A 91 -12.52 -0.22 16.08
CA LYS A 91 -12.15 -1.64 16.20
C LYS A 91 -11.29 -2.09 15.04
N ASP A 92 -10.35 -2.97 15.36
CA ASP A 92 -9.58 -3.70 14.37
C ASP A 92 -10.35 -4.93 13.86
N ILE A 93 -10.33 -5.12 12.55
CA ILE A 93 -10.80 -6.32 11.86
C ILE A 93 -9.61 -6.99 11.17
N PHE A 94 -9.16 -8.11 11.72
CA PHE A 94 -8.02 -8.86 11.20
C PHE A 94 -8.36 -9.58 9.88
N ALA A 95 -7.33 -9.97 9.13
CA ALA A 95 -7.49 -10.70 7.88
C ALA A 95 -8.34 -11.97 8.09
N GLY A 96 -9.41 -12.12 7.30
CA GLY A 96 -10.35 -13.24 7.40
C GLY A 96 -11.39 -13.13 8.52
N GLN A 97 -11.25 -12.15 9.44
CA GLN A 97 -12.22 -11.91 10.49
C GLN A 97 -13.51 -11.31 9.92
N PHE A 98 -14.63 -11.68 10.52
CA PHE A 98 -15.95 -11.19 10.15
C PHE A 98 -16.77 -10.86 11.39
N PHE A 99 -17.74 -9.97 11.20
CA PHE A 99 -18.78 -9.70 12.16
C PHE A 99 -20.14 -9.80 11.47
N THR A 100 -21.10 -10.42 12.13
CA THR A 100 -22.46 -10.60 11.60
C THR A 100 -23.48 -9.87 12.45
N TYR A 101 -24.42 -9.23 11.76
CA TYR A 101 -25.46 -8.42 12.38
C TYR A 101 -26.84 -8.80 11.87
N PRO A 102 -27.82 -8.91 12.78
CA PRO A 102 -29.20 -9.08 12.38
C PRO A 102 -29.73 -7.79 11.75
N ILE A 103 -30.53 -7.94 10.70
CA ILE A 103 -31.27 -6.88 10.02
C ILE A 103 -32.73 -7.30 9.86
N ASP A 104 -33.62 -6.33 9.69
CA ASP A 104 -35.03 -6.62 9.41
C ASP A 104 -35.20 -7.25 8.02
N GLN A 105 -36.22 -8.09 7.87
CA GLN A 105 -36.45 -8.84 6.63
C GLN A 105 -36.59 -7.90 5.44
N ASN A 106 -35.78 -8.14 4.40
CA ASN A 106 -35.80 -7.39 3.13
C ASN A 106 -35.57 -5.88 3.28
N GLN A 107 -34.90 -5.43 4.34
CA GLN A 107 -34.56 -4.02 4.50
C GLN A 107 -33.35 -3.67 3.62
N ASP A 108 -33.49 -2.78 2.66
CA ASP A 108 -32.34 -2.26 1.90
C ASP A 108 -31.45 -1.39 2.82
N LEU A 109 -30.15 -1.63 2.76
CA LEU A 109 -29.16 -0.99 3.62
C LEU A 109 -28.04 -0.37 2.77
N ASN A 110 -27.85 0.94 2.95
CA ASN A 110 -26.66 1.62 2.47
C ASN A 110 -25.68 1.75 3.63
N ILE A 111 -24.52 1.09 3.50
CA ILE A 111 -23.47 1.09 4.52
C ILE A 111 -22.23 1.72 3.91
N SER A 112 -21.72 2.77 4.56
CA SER A 112 -20.45 3.41 4.22
C SER A 112 -19.44 3.14 5.32
N ILE A 113 -18.36 2.45 4.98
CA ILE A 113 -17.30 2.07 5.92
C ILE A 113 -16.05 2.86 5.55
N SER A 114 -15.58 3.69 6.48
CA SER A 114 -14.25 4.30 6.41
C SER A 114 -13.31 3.50 7.32
N TYR A 115 -12.20 3.06 6.77
CA TYR A 115 -11.24 2.22 7.46
C TYR A 115 -9.82 2.54 7.01
N ARG A 116 -8.82 2.20 7.82
CA ARG A 116 -7.42 2.47 7.55
C ARG A 116 -6.54 1.26 7.81
N ASP A 117 -5.42 1.21 7.10
CA ASP A 117 -4.26 0.45 7.57
C ASP A 117 -3.32 1.39 8.35
N GLN A 118 -2.08 0.96 8.59
CA GLN A 118 -1.06 1.77 9.28
C GLN A 118 -0.58 2.99 8.48
N ILE A 119 -0.90 3.07 7.18
CA ILE A 119 -0.31 3.99 6.20
C ILE A 119 -1.38 4.81 5.48
N ASN A 120 -2.48 4.18 5.05
CA ASN A 120 -3.49 4.72 4.14
C ASN A 120 -4.90 4.61 4.74
N GLN A 121 -5.76 5.52 4.28
CA GLN A 121 -7.19 5.52 4.59
C GLN A 121 -7.98 5.13 3.34
N PHE A 122 -9.05 4.38 3.58
CA PHE A 122 -9.96 3.86 2.56
C PHE A 122 -11.40 4.15 2.96
N ARG A 123 -12.27 4.23 1.95
CA ARG A 123 -13.71 4.37 2.15
C ARG A 123 -14.42 3.60 1.06
N ASP A 124 -15.27 2.69 1.49
CA ASP A 124 -16.12 1.91 0.60
C ASP A 124 -17.59 2.09 0.97
N LYS A 125 -18.44 2.09 -0.05
CA LYS A 125 -19.89 2.20 0.07
C LYS A 125 -20.52 0.94 -0.49
N PHE A 126 -21.45 0.38 0.27
CA PHE A 126 -22.17 -0.85 -0.06
C PHE A 126 -23.66 -0.54 -0.05
N SER A 127 -24.37 -0.98 -1.09
CA SER A 127 -25.84 -0.97 -1.15
C SER A 127 -26.28 -2.42 -1.24
N ILE A 128 -26.99 -2.89 -0.21
CA ILE A 128 -27.22 -4.32 0.05
C ILE A 128 -28.65 -4.60 0.48
#